data_AF-A0A7Y0KME9-F1
#
_entry.id   AF-A0A7Y0KME9-F1
#
_cell.length_a   1.000
_cell.length_b   1.000
_cell.length_c   1.000
_cell.angle_alpha   90.00
_cell.angle_beta   90.00
_cell.angle_gamma   90.00
#
_symmetry.space_group_name_H-M   'P 1'
#
loop_
_entity.id
_entity.type
_entity.pdbx_description
1 polymer ?
#
loop_
_entity_poly.entity_id
_entity_poly.type
_entity_poly.pdbx_seq_one_letter_code
_entity_poly.pdbx_strand_id
1 'polypeptide(L)' 'MRTTLTIDDDVLLAAKERAAREKRTVGEVLSELARAALTGDVPTPRESGTVRHGFRPLPRRGPAVSNTLVDELRDEEGA' A
#
# COMPACT_ATOMS: atom_id res chain seq x y z
N MET A 1 -19.81 10.84 0.49
CA MET A 1 -21.08 10.33 -0.09
C MET A 1 -21.21 8.86 0.26
N ARG A 2 -22.43 8.33 0.36
CA ARG A 2 -22.67 6.91 0.63
C ARG A 2 -23.10 6.25 -0.68
N THR A 3 -22.23 5.40 -1.21
CA THR A 3 -22.41 4.72 -2.49
C THR A 3 -22.07 3.24 -2.29
N THR A 4 -22.83 2.36 -2.94
CA THR A 4 -22.52 0.94 -2.97
C THR A 4 -21.71 0.64 -4.22
N LEU A 5 -20.54 0.03 -4.05
CA LEU A 5 -19.60 -0.30 -5.12
C LEU A 5 -19.24 -1.77 -4.98
N THR A 6 -19.12 -2.48 -6.10
CA THR A 6 -18.53 -3.83 -6.12
C THR A 6 -17.03 -3.67 -6.34
N ILE A 7 -16.21 -4.27 -5.49
CA ILE A 7 -14.75 -4.22 -5.55
C ILE A 7 -14.19 -5.63 -5.30
N ASP A 8 -13.02 -5.90 -5.83
CA ASP A 8 -12.32 -7.17 -5.61
C ASP A 8 -11.86 -7.32 -4.15
N ASP A 9 -11.76 -8.57 -3.68
CA ASP A 9 -11.44 -8.90 -2.29
C ASP A 9 -10.03 -8.43 -1.88
N ASP A 10 -9.06 -8.48 -2.80
CA ASP A 10 -7.69 -8.02 -2.60
C ASP A 10 -7.62 -6.50 -2.41
N VAL A 11 -8.41 -5.75 -3.19
CA VAL A 11 -8.55 -4.29 -3.07
C VAL A 11 -9.16 -3.92 -1.71
N LEU A 12 -10.23 -4.63 -1.30
CA LEU A 12 -10.86 -4.40 0.00
C LEU A 12 -9.89 -4.69 1.16
N LEU A 13 -9.10 -5.77 1.07
CA LEU A 13 -8.10 -6.13 2.07
C LEU A 13 -7.02 -5.04 2.17
N ALA A 14 -6.45 -4.61 1.04
CA ALA A 14 -5.43 -3.56 1.00
C ALA A 14 -5.95 -2.23 1.57
N ALA A 15 -7.20 -1.87 1.26
CA ALA A 15 -7.82 -0.67 1.79
C ALA A 15 -8.02 -0.74 3.32
N LYS A 16 -8.41 -1.91 3.85
CA LYS A 16 -8.55 -2.13 5.31
C LYS A 16 -7.22 -2.00 6.04
N GLU A 17 -6.15 -2.61 5.52
CA GLU A 17 -4.82 -2.52 6.13
C GLU A 17 -4.32 -1.08 6.16
N ARG A 18 -4.52 -0.34 5.05
CA ARG A 18 -4.12 1.07 4.96
C ARG A 18 -4.93 1.95 5.91
N ALA A 19 -6.25 1.74 5.97
CA ALA A 19 -7.14 2.44 6.88
C ALA A 19 -6.74 2.22 8.36
N ALA A 20 -6.36 1.00 8.73
CA ALA A 20 -5.88 0.69 10.07
C ALA A 20 -4.56 1.41 10.39
N ARG A 21 -3.61 1.44 9.45
CA ARG A 21 -2.32 2.15 9.60
C ARG A 21 -2.49 3.67 9.74
N GLU A 22 -3.40 4.25 8.97
CA GLU A 22 -3.65 5.71 8.95
C GLU A 22 -4.68 6.17 9.99
N LYS A 23 -5.32 5.25 10.73
CA LYS A 23 -6.44 5.51 11.67
C LYS A 23 -7.62 6.24 11.01
N ARG A 24 -7.95 5.85 9.78
CA ARG A 24 -9.03 6.43 8.96
C ARG A 24 -10.05 5.39 8.59
N THR A 25 -11.21 5.79 8.07
CA THR A 25 -12.20 4.84 7.59
C THR A 25 -11.82 4.29 6.20
N VAL A 26 -12.23 3.06 5.89
CA VAL A 26 -12.01 2.43 4.59
C VAL A 26 -12.57 3.29 3.44
N GLY A 27 -13.73 3.91 3.66
CA GLY A 27 -14.36 4.78 2.67
C GLY A 27 -13.57 6.06 2.39
N GLU A 28 -12.93 6.65 3.41
CA GLU A 28 -12.05 7.81 3.22
C GLU A 28 -10.79 7.46 2.44
N VAL A 29 -10.16 6.32 2.77
CA VAL A 29 -8.97 5.82 2.06
C VAL A 29 -9.29 5.52 0.60
N LEU A 30 -10.41 4.82 0.33
CA LEU A 30 -10.85 4.55 -1.04
C LEU A 30 -11.19 5.83 -1.80
N SER A 31 -11.85 6.79 -1.16
CA SER A 31 -12.17 8.07 -1.81
C SER A 31 -10.92 8.89 -2.15
N GLU A 32 -9.89 8.83 -1.31
CA GLU A 32 -8.60 9.47 -1.58
C GLU A 32 -7.86 8.78 -2.72
N LEU A 33 -7.78 7.44 -2.69
CA LEU A 33 -7.16 6.65 -3.76
C LEU A 33 -7.84 6.89 -5.11
N ALA A 34 -9.17 6.90 -5.15
CA ALA A 34 -9.93 7.22 -6.35
C ALA A 34 -9.66 8.64 -6.83
N ARG A 35 -9.57 9.61 -5.91
CA ARG A 35 -9.22 10.99 -6.26
C ARG A 35 -7.81 11.07 -6.87
N ALA A 36 -6.81 10.48 -6.22
CA ALA A 36 -5.43 10.46 -6.71
C ALA A 36 -5.32 9.82 -8.10
N ALA A 37 -6.07 8.75 -8.34
CA ALA A 37 -6.17 8.11 -9.66
C ALA A 37 -6.76 9.04 -10.73
N LEU A 38 -7.83 9.76 -10.40
CA LEU A 38 -8.50 10.67 -11.34
C LEU A 38 -7.71 11.96 -11.59
N THR A 39 -6.97 12.46 -10.61
CA THR A 39 -6.15 13.69 -10.76
C THR A 39 -4.78 13.42 -11.38
N GLY A 40 -4.46 12.16 -11.71
CA GLY A 40 -3.13 11.77 -12.21
C GLY A 40 -2.03 11.92 -11.17
N ASP A 41 -2.39 12.20 -9.92
CA ASP A 41 -1.48 12.23 -8.76
C ASP A 41 -1.41 10.85 -8.12
N VAL A 42 -1.47 9.80 -8.96
CA VAL A 42 -1.01 8.48 -8.54
C VAL A 42 0.47 8.69 -8.28
N PRO A 43 0.97 8.48 -7.06
CA PRO A 43 2.40 8.45 -6.84
C PRO A 43 2.91 7.30 -7.68
N THR A 44 3.37 7.60 -8.89
CA THR A 44 4.19 6.69 -9.67
C THR A 44 5.28 6.24 -8.70
N PRO A 45 5.55 4.93 -8.58
CA PRO A 45 6.76 4.48 -7.92
C PRO A 45 7.87 5.24 -8.62
N ARG A 46 8.36 6.31 -7.98
CA ARG A 46 9.35 7.20 -8.57
C ARG A 46 10.48 6.27 -8.96
N GLU A 47 10.71 6.17 -10.27
CA GLU A 47 11.81 5.38 -10.79
C GLU A 47 13.02 5.67 -9.92
N SER A 48 13.71 4.61 -9.53
CA SER A 48 14.88 4.60 -8.65
C SER A 48 16.09 5.37 -9.23
N GLY A 49 15.85 6.41 -10.03
CA GLY A 49 16.83 7.28 -10.67
C GLY A 49 17.09 8.60 -9.95
N THR A 50 16.19 9.07 -9.08
CA THR A 50 16.45 10.31 -8.32
C THR A 50 17.17 10.00 -7.01
N VAL A 51 18.39 10.51 -6.88
CA VAL A 51 19.16 10.46 -5.64
C VAL A 51 18.33 11.16 -4.56
N ARG A 52 17.83 10.39 -3.59
CA ARG A 52 17.10 10.91 -2.44
C ARG A 52 18.04 10.90 -1.25
N HIS A 53 18.18 12.04 -0.58
CA HIS A 53 18.99 12.17 0.64
C HIS A 53 20.46 11.71 0.49
N GLY A 54 21.04 11.87 -0.70
CA GLY A 54 22.44 11.50 -0.97
C GLY A 54 22.69 10.03 -1.31
N PHE A 55 21.65 9.19 -1.40
CA PHE A 55 21.77 7.80 -1.84
C PHE A 55 20.80 7.47 -2.98
N ARG A 56 21.16 6.46 -3.80
CA ARG A 56 20.29 5.93 -4.85
C ARG A 56 19.42 4.82 -4.25
N PRO A 57 18.09 4.97 -4.20
CA PRO A 57 17.21 3.90 -3.74
C PRO A 57 17.41 2.63 -4.57
N LEU A 58 17.40 1.47 -3.92
CA LEU A 58 17.44 0.20 -4.65
C LEU A 58 16.15 0.01 -5.47
N PRO A 59 16.22 -0.62 -6.64
CA PRO A 59 15.03 -0.98 -7.40
C PRO A 59 14.15 -1.94 -6.58
N ARG A 60 12.82 -1.87 -6.78
CA ARG A 60 11.90 -2.82 -6.15
C ARG A 60 12.31 -4.26 -6.53
N ARG A 61 12.47 -5.13 -5.53
CA ARG A 61 12.73 -6.56 -5.71
C ARG A 61 11.70 -7.35 -4.92
N GLY A 62 11.06 -8.30 -5.60
CA GLY A 62 10.11 -9.22 -4.99
C GLY A 62 8.76 -8.62 -4.61
N PRO A 63 7.86 -9.45 -4.02
CA PRO A 63 6.57 -9.02 -3.52
C PRO A 63 6.70 -8.04 -2.34
N ALA A 64 5.64 -7.28 -2.07
CA ALA A 64 5.60 -6.40 -0.91
C ALA A 64 5.68 -7.21 0.39
N VAL A 65 6.55 -6.80 1.31
CA VAL A 65 6.68 -7.45 2.62
C VAL A 65 5.44 -7.12 3.45
N SER A 66 4.62 -8.14 3.71
CA SER A 66 3.45 -8.05 4.60
C SER A 66 3.84 -8.38 6.04
N ASN A 67 3.02 -7.98 7.01
CA ASN A 67 3.24 -8.39 8.41
C ASN A 67 3.09 -9.91 8.56
N THR A 68 2.14 -10.52 7.84
CA THR A 68 1.97 -11.98 7.82
C THR A 68 3.25 -12.70 7.40
N LEU A 69 3.92 -12.23 6.34
CA LEU A 69 5.20 -12.80 5.90
C LEU A 69 6.30 -12.65 6.96
N VAL A 70 6.30 -11.54 7.70
CA VAL A 70 7.27 -11.30 8.79
C VAL A 70 7.01 -12.24 9.96
N ASP A 71 5.75 -12.48 10.31
CA ASP A 71 5.37 -13.35 11.40
C ASP A 71 5.68 -14.82 11.06
N GLU A 72 5.37 -15.27 9.84
CA GLU A 72 5.75 -16.61 9.34
C GLU A 72 7.27 -16.85 9.43
N LEU A 73 8.09 -15.91 8.94
CA LEU A 73 9.55 -16.02 9.00
C LEU A 73 10.10 -16.06 10.43
N ARG A 74 9.46 -15.37 11.38
CA ARG A 74 9.86 -15.39 12.79
C ARG A 74 9.58 -16.73 13.44
N ASP A 75 8.45 -17.34 13.09
CA ASP A 75 8.08 -18.65 13.59
C ASP A 75 8.98 -19.76 13.01
N GLU A 76 9.42 -19.62 11.75
CA GLU A 76 10.32 -20.57 11.08
C GLU A 76 11.77 -20.50 11.60
N GLU A 77 12.33 -19.31 11.78
CA GLU A 77 13.74 -19.11 12.19
C GLU A 77 13.93 -19.03 13.72
N GLY A 78 12.85 -18.91 14.48
CA GLY A 78 12.85 -18.79 15.94
C GLY A 78 12.81 -20.11 16.71
N ALA A 79 12.84 -21.26 16.04
CA ALA A 79 12.79 -22.61 16.63
C ALA A 79 14.18 -23.22 16.89
#